data_AF-X0UY81-F1
#
_entry.id   AF-X0UY81-F1
#
_cell.length_a   1.000
_cell.length_b   1.000
_cell.length_c   1.000
_cell.angle_alpha   90.00
_cell.angle_beta   90.00
_cell.angle_gamma   90.00
#
_symmetry.space_group_name_H-M   'P 1'
#
loop_
_entity.id
_entity.type
_entity.pdbx_description
1 polymer ?
#
loop_
_entity_poly.entity_id
_entity_poly.type
_entity_poly.pdbx_seq_one_letter_code
_entity_poly.pdbx_strand_id
1 'polypeptide(L)'
;MIESIDLVLGEIKTHFHKDKPLNTVVAQELLSGYRVTHGSTVNIVINRKPVEKGHNYLNESQGGGLFRYRLKDGFLKRHIRVRLNSFGVSVDLFDGFMKPGEEIWLLIPRKNNSTVFLYEDGELIKTLVYDAG
;
A
#
# COMPACT_ATOMS: atom_id res chain seq x y z
N MET A 1 10.29 5.34 9.28
CA MET A 1 9.09 4.51 9.04
C MET A 1 9.25 3.21 9.82
N ILE A 2 8.21 2.41 10.05
CA ILE A 2 8.37 1.14 10.81
C ILE A 2 9.35 0.21 10.08
N GLU A 3 9.35 0.26 8.76
CA GLU A 3 10.24 -0.48 7.87
C GLU A 3 11.70 -0.03 7.98
N SER A 4 11.98 1.22 8.38
CA SER A 4 13.36 1.73 8.52
C SER A 4 14.03 1.33 9.84
N ILE A 5 13.32 0.56 10.69
CA ILE A 5 13.85 0.01 11.94
C ILE A 5 13.70 -1.53 11.97
N ASP A 6 13.69 -2.15 10.78
CA ASP A 6 13.58 -3.60 10.56
C ASP A 6 12.34 -4.25 11.17
N LEU A 7 11.25 -3.51 11.27
CA LEU A 7 9.94 -4.06 11.56
C LEU A 7 9.18 -4.29 10.26
N VAL A 8 8.42 -5.37 10.22
CA VAL A 8 7.66 -5.77 9.04
C VAL A 8 6.25 -5.21 9.16
N LEU A 9 5.79 -4.47 8.15
CA LEU A 9 4.39 -4.06 8.09
C LEU A 9 3.51 -5.30 7.83
N GLY A 10 2.64 -5.57 8.80
CA GLY A 10 1.70 -6.68 8.77
C GLY A 10 0.38 -6.32 8.10
N GLU A 11 -0.71 -6.78 8.71
CA GLU A 11 -2.06 -6.47 8.26
C GLU A 11 -2.40 -5.00 8.51
N ILE A 12 -2.98 -4.35 7.49
CA ILE A 12 -3.56 -3.00 7.63
C ILE A 12 -5.07 -3.16 7.68
N LYS A 13 -5.63 -3.10 8.89
CA LYS A 13 -7.09 -3.11 9.09
C LYS A 13 -7.65 -1.70 8.90
N THR A 14 -8.93 -1.63 8.59
CA THR A 14 -9.63 -0.35 8.43
C THR A 14 -10.78 -0.26 9.41
N HIS A 15 -10.87 0.87 10.12
CA HIS A 15 -11.98 1.14 11.04
C HIS A 15 -12.30 2.63 11.02
N PHE A 16 -13.58 2.98 10.89
CA PHE A 16 -13.99 4.37 10.75
C PHE A 16 -14.17 5.06 12.11
N HIS A 17 -13.52 6.21 12.28
CA HIS A 17 -13.68 7.12 13.40
C HIS A 17 -14.03 8.50 12.86
N LYS A 18 -15.26 8.96 13.13
CA LYS A 18 -15.77 10.26 12.65
C LYS A 18 -14.93 11.44 13.13
N ASP A 19 -14.38 11.35 14.34
CA ASP A 19 -13.67 12.45 15.00
C ASP A 19 -12.16 12.44 14.75
N LYS A 20 -11.66 11.53 13.90
CA LYS A 20 -10.24 11.46 13.54
C LYS A 20 -10.04 11.77 12.06
N PRO A 21 -8.88 12.31 11.66
CA PRO A 21 -8.57 12.49 10.24
C PRO A 21 -8.59 11.15 9.48
N LEU A 22 -9.01 11.19 8.21
CA LEU A 22 -8.93 10.03 7.32
C LEU A 22 -7.47 9.69 7.01
N ASN A 23 -7.25 8.45 6.57
CA ASN A 23 -5.94 7.92 6.17
C ASN A 23 -4.86 8.04 7.25
N THR A 24 -5.27 8.11 8.52
CA THR A 24 -4.40 8.21 9.68
C THR A 24 -4.42 6.90 10.47
N VAL A 25 -3.27 6.49 11.01
CA VAL A 25 -3.17 5.33 11.91
C VAL A 25 -3.89 5.66 13.22
N VAL A 26 -4.88 4.86 13.58
CA VAL A 26 -5.70 5.05 14.79
C VAL A 26 -5.38 4.05 15.89
N ALA A 27 -4.78 2.92 15.55
CA ALA A 27 -4.32 1.89 16.48
C ALA A 27 -3.24 1.02 15.82
N GLN A 28 -2.48 0.30 16.65
CA GLN A 28 -1.49 -0.70 16.23
C GLN A 28 -1.47 -1.85 17.23
N GLU A 29 -1.23 -3.08 16.77
CA GLU A 29 -1.25 -4.29 17.63
C GLU A 29 0.10 -4.55 18.35
N LEU A 30 1.12 -3.71 18.11
CA LEU A 30 2.32 -3.58 18.96
C LEU A 30 2.36 -2.16 19.54
N LEU A 31 2.15 -2.03 20.85
CA LEU A 31 2.05 -0.71 21.49
C LEU A 31 3.34 0.11 21.33
N SER A 32 3.18 1.40 21.12
CA SER A 32 4.32 2.32 21.01
C SER A 32 5.09 2.36 22.32
N GLY A 33 6.42 2.46 22.23
CA GLY A 33 7.31 2.52 23.40
C GLY A 33 7.70 1.16 24.00
N TYR A 34 7.25 0.04 23.43
CA TYR A 34 7.63 -1.29 23.88
C TYR A 34 8.82 -1.84 23.07
N ARG A 35 9.68 -2.60 23.76
CA ARG A 35 10.77 -3.34 23.09
C ARG A 35 10.17 -4.50 22.31
N VAL A 36 10.62 -4.65 21.07
CA VAL A 36 10.21 -5.72 20.16
C VAL A 36 11.45 -6.39 19.59
N THR A 37 11.30 -7.65 19.19
CA THR A 37 12.37 -8.36 18.48
C THR A 37 12.55 -7.77 17.08
N HIS A 38 13.78 -7.83 16.58
CA HIS A 38 14.07 -7.51 15.18
C HIS A 38 13.20 -8.37 14.24
N GLY A 39 12.69 -7.79 13.16
CA GLY A 39 11.82 -8.48 12.21
C GLY A 39 10.38 -8.66 12.67
N SER A 40 9.96 -8.08 13.80
CA SER A 40 8.59 -8.24 14.30
C SER A 40 7.57 -7.60 13.37
N THR A 41 6.43 -8.27 13.23
CA THR A 41 5.31 -7.79 12.42
C THR A 41 4.46 -6.79 13.19
N VAL A 42 4.25 -5.60 12.64
CA VAL A 42 3.33 -4.58 13.19
C VAL A 42 2.06 -4.53 12.34
N ASN A 43 0.94 -4.92 12.93
CA ASN A 43 -0.38 -4.69 12.33
C ASN A 43 -0.89 -3.30 12.74
N ILE A 44 -1.52 -2.60 11.80
CA ILE A 44 -2.03 -1.22 12.01
C ILE A 44 -3.50 -1.12 11.64
N VAL A 45 -4.20 -0.18 12.27
CA VAL A 45 -5.57 0.18 11.93
C VAL A 45 -5.58 1.60 11.37
N ILE A 46 -6.10 1.79 10.18
CA ILE A 46 -6.20 3.11 9.52
C ILE A 46 -7.66 3.58 9.53
N ASN A 47 -7.85 4.87 9.79
CA ASN A 47 -9.15 5.51 9.68
C ASN A 47 -9.57 5.66 8.22
N ARG A 48 -10.54 4.85 7.77
CA ARG A 48 -11.12 4.95 6.42
C ARG A 48 -12.62 4.79 6.50
N LYS A 49 -13.34 5.47 5.60
CA LYS A 49 -14.77 5.26 5.44
C LYS A 49 -15.03 3.82 4.98
N PRO A 50 -16.07 3.14 5.51
CA PRO A 50 -16.52 1.89 4.92
C PRO A 50 -17.06 2.16 3.51
N VAL A 51 -16.80 1.26 2.57
CA VAL A 51 -17.47 1.29 1.26
C VAL A 51 -18.69 0.38 1.34
N GLU A 52 -19.77 0.78 0.67
CA GLU A 52 -20.97 -0.04 0.50
C GLU A 52 -20.62 -1.40 -0.12
N LYS A 53 -20.83 -2.47 0.65
CA LYS A 53 -20.72 -3.84 0.14
C LYS A 53 -21.92 -4.11 -0.76
N GLY A 54 -21.73 -4.14 -2.09
CA GLY A 54 -22.89 -4.41 -2.96
C GLY A 54 -22.67 -4.70 -4.44
N HIS A 55 -21.54 -4.40 -5.08
CA HIS A 55 -21.51 -4.44 -6.55
C HIS A 55 -20.35 -5.24 -7.13
N ASN A 56 -20.73 -6.19 -7.99
CA ASN A 56 -19.87 -7.07 -8.77
C ASN A 56 -18.64 -6.34 -9.33
N TYR A 57 -17.46 -6.84 -8.98
CA TYR A 57 -16.14 -6.34 -9.39
C TYR A 57 -15.91 -6.26 -10.91
N LEU A 58 -16.84 -6.76 -11.73
CA LEU A 58 -16.68 -6.93 -13.18
C LEU A 58 -17.49 -5.96 -14.03
N ASN A 59 -18.49 -5.27 -13.47
CA ASN A 59 -19.37 -4.40 -14.25
C ASN A 59 -19.47 -3.03 -13.57
N GLU A 60 -18.60 -2.10 -13.93
CA GLU A 60 -18.91 -0.67 -14.06
C GLU A 60 -17.64 0.15 -14.34
N SER A 61 -17.65 0.82 -15.48
CA SER A 61 -16.58 1.66 -16.03
C SER A 61 -16.44 3.02 -15.32
N GLN A 62 -16.15 3.03 -14.02
CA GLN A 62 -15.63 4.23 -13.36
C GLN A 62 -14.11 4.16 -13.30
N GLY A 63 -13.46 5.05 -14.05
CA GLY A 63 -12.05 5.00 -14.43
C GLY A 63 -11.08 4.55 -13.34
N GLY A 64 -10.29 3.53 -13.65
CA GLY A 64 -9.17 3.09 -12.81
C GLY A 64 -8.13 4.20 -12.69
N GLY A 65 -7.53 4.35 -11.51
CA GLY A 65 -6.32 5.14 -11.36
C GLY A 65 -5.19 4.47 -12.15
N LEU A 66 -4.31 5.25 -12.77
CA LEU A 66 -3.10 4.71 -13.38
C LEU A 66 -1.92 4.98 -12.45
N PHE A 67 -1.18 3.93 -12.15
CA PHE A 67 0.13 4.02 -11.52
C PHE A 67 1.20 3.79 -12.59
N ARG A 68 2.11 4.74 -12.71
CA ARG A 68 3.24 4.68 -13.63
C ARG A 68 4.53 4.79 -12.83
N TYR A 69 5.46 3.88 -13.08
CA TYR A 69 6.79 3.92 -12.50
C TYR A 69 7.84 3.56 -13.54
N ARG A 70 8.86 4.41 -13.66
CA ARG A 70 10.04 4.18 -14.48
C ARG A 70 11.24 4.03 -13.54
N LEU A 71 11.97 2.93 -13.68
CA LEU A 71 13.21 2.73 -12.96
C LEU A 71 14.26 3.70 -13.50
N LYS A 72 15.00 4.37 -12.60
CA LYS A 72 16.07 5.30 -12.98
C LYS A 72 17.12 4.58 -13.83
N ASP A 73 17.75 5.33 -14.74
CA ASP A 73 18.85 4.81 -15.54
C ASP A 73 20.04 4.43 -14.65
N GLY A 74 20.85 3.48 -15.11
CA GLY A 74 21.88 2.82 -14.33
C GLY A 74 22.37 1.55 -15.01
N PHE A 75 23.02 0.67 -14.25
CA PHE A 75 23.67 -0.53 -14.79
C PHE A 75 23.05 -1.85 -14.31
N LEU A 76 22.59 -1.90 -13.06
CA LEU A 76 22.08 -3.12 -12.44
C LEU A 76 20.56 -3.17 -12.47
N LYS A 77 20.03 -4.38 -12.65
CA LYS A 77 18.61 -4.63 -12.42
C LYS A 77 18.27 -4.37 -10.95
N ARG A 78 17.08 -3.86 -10.70
CA ARG A 78 16.53 -3.65 -9.36
C ARG A 78 15.30 -4.52 -9.17
N HIS A 79 15.14 -5.05 -7.97
CA HIS A 79 13.92 -5.75 -7.58
C HIS A 79 12.86 -4.71 -7.26
N ILE A 80 11.78 -4.69 -8.05
CA ILE A 80 10.68 -3.77 -7.87
C ILE A 80 9.46 -4.56 -7.43
N ARG A 81 8.84 -4.09 -6.34
CA ARG A 81 7.58 -4.63 -5.84
C ARG A 81 6.56 -3.52 -5.68
N VAL A 82 5.41 -3.67 -6.29
CA VAL A 82 4.27 -2.75 -6.16
C VAL A 82 3.16 -3.48 -5.43
N ARG A 83 2.87 -3.04 -4.21
CA ARG A 83 1.85 -3.64 -3.34
C ARG A 83 0.65 -2.72 -3.21
N LEU A 84 -0.54 -3.24 -3.46
CA LEU A 84 -1.80 -2.56 -3.26
C LEU A 84 -2.43 -3.02 -1.95
N ASN A 85 -2.75 -2.07 -1.09
CA ASN A 85 -3.65 -2.29 0.04
C ASN A 85 -5.01 -1.65 -0.24
N SER A 86 -6.05 -2.46 -0.23
CA SER A 86 -7.43 -2.02 -0.39
C SER A 86 -8.33 -2.94 0.45
N PHE A 87 -9.26 -2.36 1.21
CA PHE A 87 -10.21 -3.11 2.04
C PHE A 87 -9.62 -4.13 3.04
N GLY A 88 -8.45 -3.83 3.60
CA GLY A 88 -7.77 -4.78 4.49
C GLY A 88 -7.14 -5.97 3.77
N VAL A 89 -7.30 -6.07 2.45
CA VAL A 89 -6.56 -7.02 1.61
C VAL A 89 -5.31 -6.33 1.08
N SER A 90 -4.19 -7.05 1.11
CA SER A 90 -2.95 -6.61 0.48
C SER A 90 -2.56 -7.59 -0.62
N VAL A 91 -2.32 -7.08 -1.82
CA VAL A 91 -1.94 -7.88 -3.00
C VAL A 91 -0.75 -7.24 -3.71
N ASP A 92 0.16 -8.06 -4.23
CA ASP A 92 1.23 -7.57 -5.09
C ASP A 92 0.69 -7.43 -6.51
N LEU A 93 0.66 -6.20 -7.02
CA LEU A 93 0.30 -5.90 -8.40
C LEU A 93 1.47 -6.20 -9.34
N PHE A 94 2.70 -6.10 -8.82
CA PHE A 94 3.92 -6.41 -9.53
C PHE A 94 4.99 -6.83 -8.51
N ASP A 95 5.76 -7.87 -8.82
CA ASP A 95 6.94 -8.29 -8.06
C ASP A 95 7.93 -8.92 -9.06
N GLY A 96 9.06 -8.25 -9.29
CA GLY A 96 10.05 -8.73 -10.25
C GLY A 96 11.24 -7.80 -10.47
N PHE A 97 12.21 -8.27 -11.24
CA PHE A 97 13.41 -7.49 -11.56
C PHE A 97 13.20 -6.64 -12.82
N MET A 98 13.39 -5.32 -12.69
CA MET A 98 13.35 -4.36 -13.79
C MET A 98 14.76 -3.97 -14.22
N LYS A 99 14.98 -3.80 -15.53
CA LYS A 99 16.20 -3.21 -16.08
C LYS A 99 16.20 -1.68 -15.91
N PRO A 100 17.38 -1.05 -15.82
CA PRO A 100 17.45 0.41 -15.82
C PRO A 100 16.70 1.03 -17.00
N GLY A 101 15.92 2.08 -16.74
CA GLY A 101 15.08 2.75 -17.74
C GLY A 101 13.78 2.02 -18.11
N GLU A 102 13.54 0.81 -17.59
CA GLU A 102 12.28 0.08 -17.79
C GLU A 102 11.12 0.76 -17.06
N GLU A 103 9.90 0.56 -17.57
CA GLU A 103 8.71 1.22 -17.08
C GLU A 103 7.53 0.25 -16.95
N ILE A 104 6.76 0.42 -15.88
CA ILE A 104 5.54 -0.33 -15.60
C ILE A 104 4.34 0.61 -15.49
N TRP A 105 3.19 0.11 -15.95
CA TRP A 105 1.89 0.76 -15.89
C TRP A 105 0.89 -0.19 -15.26
N LEU A 106 0.30 0.22 -14.14
CA LEU A 106 -0.61 -0.62 -13.36
C LEU A 106 -1.94 0.09 -13.17
N LEU A 107 -3.02 -0.67 -13.35
CA LEU A 107 -4.38 -0.20 -13.10
C LEU A 107 -4.69 -0.34 -11.60
N ILE A 108 -5.09 0.77 -10.99
CA ILE A 108 -5.44 0.87 -9.59
C ILE A 108 -6.97 1.02 -9.47
N PRO A 109 -7.68 0.06 -8.86
CA PRO A 109 -9.12 0.16 -8.65
C PRO A 109 -9.46 1.38 -7.79
N ARG A 110 -10.27 2.30 -8.32
CA ARG A 110 -10.61 3.59 -7.65
C ARG A 110 -11.93 3.61 -6.90
N LYS A 111 -12.72 2.54 -6.97
CA LYS A 111 -14.00 2.47 -6.25
C LYS A 111 -13.85 2.63 -4.73
N ASN A 112 -12.64 2.44 -4.20
CA ASN A 112 -12.37 2.29 -2.77
C ASN A 112 -11.07 2.97 -2.37
N ASN A 113 -10.99 3.42 -1.11
CA ASN A 113 -9.77 3.94 -0.53
C ASN A 113 -8.66 2.89 -0.60
N SER A 114 -7.66 3.16 -1.43
CA SER A 114 -6.57 2.26 -1.75
C SER A 114 -5.23 2.95 -1.53
N THR A 115 -4.23 2.16 -1.17
CA THR A 115 -2.86 2.64 -1.00
C THR A 115 -1.92 1.77 -1.80
N VAL A 116 -1.11 2.40 -2.62
CA VAL A 116 -0.04 1.76 -3.39
C VAL A 116 1.28 2.03 -2.71
N PHE A 117 2.01 0.95 -2.44
CA PHE A 117 3.36 0.95 -1.92
C PHE A 117 4.31 0.49 -3.02
N LEU A 118 5.35 1.27 -3.29
CA LEU A 118 6.41 0.93 -4.23
C LEU A 118 7.69 0.68 -3.45
N TYR A 119 8.22 -0.52 -3.61
CA TYR A 119 9.49 -0.94 -3.05
C TYR A 119 10.53 -1.11 -4.16
N GLU A 120 11.76 -0.68 -3.87
CA GLU A 120 12.96 -0.92 -4.68
C GLU A 120 13.99 -1.63 -3.80
N ASP A 121 14.43 -2.82 -4.23
CA ASP A 121 15.33 -3.71 -3.49
C ASP A 121 14.89 -3.96 -2.03
N GLY A 122 13.57 -4.04 -1.82
CA GLY A 122 12.96 -4.24 -0.49
C GLY A 122 12.74 -2.95 0.32
N GLU A 123 13.29 -1.81 -0.11
CA GLU A 123 13.08 -0.53 0.56
C GLU A 123 11.85 0.19 0.02
N LEU A 124 10.99 0.70 0.90
CA LEU A 124 9.84 1.50 0.48
C LEU A 124 10.30 2.88 0.01
N ILE A 125 10.13 3.15 -1.28
CA ILE A 125 10.53 4.42 -1.89
C ILE A 125 9.34 5.36 -2.17
N LYS A 126 8.11 4.84 -2.24
CA LYS A 126 6.93 5.67 -2.51
C LYS A 126 5.64 5.09 -1.94
N THR A 127 4.79 5.99 -1.43
CA THR A 127 3.41 5.69 -1.03
C THR A 127 2.46 6.62 -1.77
N LEU A 128 1.40 6.06 -2.35
CA LEU A 128 0.35 6.82 -3.03
C LEU A 128 -1.00 6.41 -2.47
N VAL A 129 -1.81 7.40 -2.08
CA VAL A 129 -3.17 7.19 -1.59
C VAL A 129 -4.16 7.58 -2.68
N TYR A 130 -5.09 6.68 -2.96
CA TYR A 130 -6.20 6.89 -3.88
C TYR A 130 -7.49 6.83 -3.06
N ASP A 131 -8.11 7.99 -2.86
CA ASP A 131 -9.42 8.05 -2.19
C ASP A 131 -10.54 7.66 -3.16
N ALA A 132 -11.57 6.99 -2.62
CA ALA A 132 -12.84 6.85 -3.33
C ALA A 132 -13.46 8.25 -3.48
N GLY A 133 -13.82 8.59 -4.72
CA GLY A 133 -14.47 9.86 -5.05
C GLY A 133 -15.84 10.03 -4.41
#